data_AF-A0A2H3D0F8-F1
#
_entry.id   AF-A0A2H3D0F8-F1
#
_cell.length_a   1.000
_cell.length_b   1.000
_cell.length_c   1.000
_cell.angle_alpha   90.00
_cell.angle_beta   90.00
_cell.angle_gamma   90.00
#
_symmetry.space_group_name_H-M   'P 1'
#
loop_
_entity.id
_entity.type
_entity.pdbx_description
1 polymer ?
#
loop_
_entity_poly.entity_id
_entity_poly.type
_entity_poly.pdbx_seq_one_letter_code
_entity_poly.pdbx_strand_id
1 'polypeptide(L)'
;MPLTTSSNSFASYSLIASMTVLIYDLLLLLSTELNYVWLPRPVHPLLLLFALNRYLPLIDTVITINWILREPSTAQCRLLSFITCPLAAVSIFASQVILMIRAYAMWDRH
;
A
#
# COMPACT_ATOMS: atom_id res chain seq x y z
N MET A 1 -27.67 18.22 14.32
CA MET A 1 -26.30 17.66 14.33
C MET A 1 -25.94 17.22 12.91
N PRO A 2 -25.24 18.04 12.09
CA PRO A 2 -24.90 17.68 10.71
C PRO A 2 -23.38 17.54 10.44
N LEU A 3 -22.52 17.53 11.46
CA LEU A 3 -21.06 17.55 11.27
C LEU A 3 -20.44 16.25 10.71
N THR A 4 -21.16 15.12 10.72
CA THR A 4 -20.61 13.82 10.30
C THR A 4 -20.63 13.62 8.79
N THR A 5 -21.52 14.30 8.05
CA THR A 5 -21.69 14.06 6.61
C THR A 5 -20.57 14.69 5.77
N SER A 6 -20.03 15.84 6.18
CA SER A 6 -18.96 16.53 5.42
C SER A 6 -17.59 15.86 5.55
N SER A 7 -17.29 15.29 6.73
CA SER A 7 -16.01 14.64 7.00
C SER A 7 -15.80 13.37 6.16
N ASN A 8 -16.87 12.60 5.96
CA ASN A 8 -16.83 11.37 5.17
C ASN A 8 -16.58 11.62 3.67
N SER A 9 -17.11 12.70 3.11
CA SER A 9 -16.83 13.07 1.72
C SER A 9 -15.38 13.48 1.51
N PHE A 10 -14.81 14.30 2.39
CA PHE A 10 -13.41 14.71 2.29
C PHE A 10 -12.44 13.52 2.36
N ALA A 11 -12.67 12.61 3.30
CA ALA A 11 -11.87 11.39 3.42
C ALA A 11 -11.95 10.52 2.15
N SER A 12 -13.15 10.38 1.58
CA SER A 12 -13.37 9.60 0.36
C SER A 12 -12.64 10.19 -0.84
N TYR A 13 -12.71 11.51 -1.06
CA TYR A 13 -11.99 12.17 -2.14
C TYR A 13 -10.47 12.07 -1.97
N SER A 14 -9.97 12.23 -0.74
CA SER A 14 -8.54 12.08 -0.45
C SER A 14 -8.07 10.65 -0.73
N LEU A 15 -8.84 9.63 -0.34
CA LEU A 15 -8.50 8.23 -0.60
C LEU A 15 -8.43 7.93 -2.10
N ILE A 16 -9.41 8.42 -2.88
CA ILE A 16 -9.43 8.25 -4.33
C ILE A 16 -8.22 8.93 -4.97
N ALA A 17 -7.89 10.16 -4.55
CA ALA A 17 -6.73 10.89 -5.05
C ALA A 17 -5.40 10.19 -4.70
N SER A 18 -5.26 9.68 -3.48
CA SER A 18 -4.09 8.90 -3.09
C SER A 18 -3.97 7.60 -3.91
N MET A 19 -5.08 6.93 -4.17
CA MET A 19 -5.10 5.71 -4.99
C MET A 19 -4.69 5.98 -6.44
N THR A 20 -5.20 7.04 -7.06
CA THR A 20 -4.84 7.37 -8.44
C THR A 20 -3.35 7.68 -8.56
N VAL A 21 -2.78 8.38 -7.59
CA VAL A 21 -1.33 8.63 -7.53
C VAL A 21 -0.54 7.32 -7.36
N LEU A 22 -0.98 6.43 -6.46
CA LEU A 22 -0.36 5.11 -6.26
C LEU A 22 -0.38 4.26 -7.53
N ILE A 23 -1.52 4.20 -8.23
CA ILE A 23 -1.65 3.45 -9.49
C ILE A 23 -0.78 4.09 -10.57
N TYR A 24 -0.75 5.42 -10.65
CA TYR A 24 0.06 6.13 -11.62
C TYR A 24 1.56 5.84 -11.44
N ASP A 25 2.04 5.91 -10.20
CA ASP A 25 3.42 5.55 -9.85
C ASP A 25 3.71 4.06 -10.14
N LEU A 26 2.72 3.19 -9.89
CA LEU A 26 2.81 1.77 -10.25
C LEU A 26 3.06 1.60 -11.75
N LEU A 27 2.19 2.17 -12.58
CA LEU A 27 2.22 2.01 -14.04
C LEU A 27 3.50 2.58 -14.65
N LEU A 28 4.01 3.69 -14.12
CA LEU A 28 5.24 4.32 -14.60
C LEU A 28 6.45 3.41 -14.42
N LEU A 29 6.59 2.77 -13.25
CA LEU A 29 7.72 1.88 -12.97
C LEU A 29 7.49 0.44 -13.44
N LEU A 30 6.27 0.04 -13.77
CA LEU A 30 5.95 -1.35 -14.12
C LEU A 30 6.77 -1.85 -15.32
N SER A 31 6.98 -1.00 -16.33
CA SER A 31 7.76 -1.35 -17.52
C SER A 31 9.22 -1.63 -17.18
N THR A 32 9.83 -0.84 -16.30
CA THR A 32 11.20 -1.09 -15.82
C THR A 32 11.24 -2.27 -14.85
N GLU A 33 10.26 -2.44 -13.99
CA GLU A 33 10.20 -3.59 -13.07
C GLU A 33 10.16 -4.93 -13.79
N LEU A 34 9.30 -5.07 -14.81
CA LEU A 34 9.21 -6.31 -15.58
C LEU A 34 10.55 -6.69 -16.21
N ASN A 35 11.24 -5.71 -16.80
CA ASN A 35 12.51 -5.92 -17.49
C ASN A 35 13.69 -6.18 -16.54
N TYR A 36 13.75 -5.52 -15.38
CA TYR A 36 14.93 -5.58 -14.49
C TYR A 36 14.76 -6.46 -13.26
N VAL A 37 13.53 -6.65 -12.78
CA VAL A 37 13.21 -7.37 -11.54
C VAL A 37 12.73 -8.79 -11.86
N TRP A 38 11.82 -8.94 -12.81
CA TRP A 38 11.12 -10.22 -13.06
C TRP A 38 11.76 -11.10 -14.13
N LEU A 39 12.27 -10.51 -15.22
CA LEU A 39 12.89 -11.26 -16.33
C LEU A 39 14.26 -11.90 -16.02
N PRO A 40 15.23 -11.23 -15.35
CA PRO A 40 16.63 -11.69 -15.39
C PRO A 40 17.19 -12.41 -14.15
N ARG A 41 16.48 -12.52 -13.01
CA ARG A 41 17.14 -12.89 -11.73
C ARG A 41 16.45 -13.98 -10.90
N PRO A 42 17.22 -14.82 -10.17
CA PRO A 42 16.68 -15.67 -9.11
C PRO A 42 16.04 -14.82 -8.01
N VAL A 43 14.90 -15.28 -7.48
CA VAL A 43 14.12 -14.58 -6.45
C VAL A 43 14.95 -14.34 -5.18
N HIS A 44 15.40 -13.10 -4.99
CA HIS A 44 16.10 -12.69 -3.76
C HIS A 44 15.09 -12.22 -2.71
N PRO A 45 15.35 -12.42 -1.40
CA PRO A 45 14.48 -11.91 -0.33
C PRO A 45 14.23 -10.39 -0.40
N LEU A 46 15.18 -9.60 -0.92
CA LEU A 46 14.99 -8.17 -1.17
C LEU A 46 13.89 -7.87 -2.19
N LEU A 47 13.74 -8.73 -3.21
CA LEU A 47 12.73 -8.61 -4.26
C LEU A 47 11.34 -8.90 -3.68
N LEU A 48 11.24 -9.90 -2.80
CA LEU A 48 10.01 -10.21 -2.09
C LEU A 48 9.60 -9.06 -1.15
N LEU A 49 10.56 -8.49 -0.41
CA LEU A 49 10.32 -7.33 0.45
C LEU A 49 9.87 -6.10 -0.35
N PHE A 50 10.49 -5.87 -1.51
CA PHE A 50 10.11 -4.81 -2.44
C PHE A 50 8.70 -5.01 -2.99
N ALA A 51 8.37 -6.23 -3.44
CA ALA A 51 7.03 -6.56 -3.93
C ALA A 51 5.97 -6.42 -2.82
N LEU A 52 6.24 -6.89 -1.60
CA LEU A 52 5.31 -6.73 -0.48
C LEU A 52 5.05 -5.26 -0.19
N ASN A 53 6.08 -4.43 -0.10
CA ASN A 53 5.90 -3.01 0.15
C ASN A 53 5.11 -2.32 -0.97
N ARG A 54 5.35 -2.69 -2.22
CA ARG A 54 4.71 -2.01 -3.36
C ARG A 54 3.27 -2.45 -3.63
N TYR A 55 2.98 -3.74 -3.54
CA TYR A 55 1.68 -4.29 -3.94
C TYR A 55 0.69 -4.43 -2.77
N LEU A 56 1.14 -4.61 -1.52
CA LEU A 56 0.22 -4.73 -0.38
C LEU A 56 -0.60 -3.46 -0.11
N PRO A 57 -0.04 -2.23 -0.16
CA PRO A 57 -0.83 -1.01 0.03
C PRO A 57 -1.90 -0.84 -1.06
N LEU A 58 -1.62 -1.31 -2.27
CA LEU A 58 -2.58 -1.26 -3.37
C LEU A 58 -3.76 -2.22 -3.11
N ILE A 59 -3.50 -3.42 -2.59
CA ILE A 59 -4.55 -4.36 -2.18
C ILE A 59 -5.38 -3.77 -1.03
N ASP A 60 -4.73 -3.19 -0.02
CA ASP A 60 -5.39 -2.59 1.14
C ASP A 60 -6.33 -1.43 0.76
N THR A 61 -5.87 -0.55 -0.15
CA THR A 61 -6.68 0.58 -0.64
C THR A 61 -7.86 0.12 -1.50
N VAL A 62 -7.70 -0.89 -2.35
CA VAL A 62 -8.80 -1.47 -3.13
C VAL A 62 -9.87 -2.05 -2.21
N ILE A 63 -9.47 -2.82 -1.19
CA ILE A 63 -10.38 -3.40 -0.20
C ILE A 63 -11.14 -2.28 0.52
N THR A 64 -10.42 -1.27 0.99
CA THR A 64 -10.99 -0.13 1.73
C THR A 64 -12.00 0.66 0.89
N ILE A 65 -11.72 0.91 -0.39
CA ILE A 65 -12.63 1.65 -1.28
C ILE A 65 -13.86 0.83 -1.63
N ASN A 66 -13.70 -0.47 -1.96
CA ASN A 66 -14.85 -1.34 -2.25
C ASN A 66 -15.83 -1.39 -1.07
N TRP A 67 -15.26 -1.30 0.13
CA TRP A 67 -16.00 -1.29 1.38
C TRP A 67 -16.74 0.02 1.64
N ILE A 68 -16.08 1.16 1.46
CA ILE A 68 -16.69 2.49 1.61
C ILE A 68 -17.88 2.65 0.65
N LEU A 69 -17.77 2.12 -0.57
CA LEU A 69 -18.83 2.17 -1.58
C LEU A 69 -20.03 1.27 -1.29
N ARG A 70 -19.88 0.23 -0.45
CA ARG A 70 -20.92 -0.78 -0.18
C ARG A 70 -21.74 -0.56 1.08
N GLU A 71 -21.50 0.50 1.84
CA GLU A 71 -22.19 0.80 3.13
C GLU A 71 -22.27 -0.44 4.06
N PRO A 72 -21.16 -0.80 4.71
CA PRO A 72 -21.03 -2.07 5.43
C PRO A 72 -21.85 -2.12 6.72
N SER A 73 -22.32 -3.32 7.06
CA SER A 73 -22.89 -3.58 8.40
C SER A 73 -21.82 -3.54 9.51
N THR A 74 -22.25 -3.44 10.78
CA THR A 74 -21.35 -3.34 11.94
C THR A 74 -20.44 -4.58 12.13
N ALA A 75 -20.95 -5.78 11.87
CA ALA A 75 -20.17 -7.03 11.93
C ALA A 75 -19.09 -7.08 10.85
N GLN A 76 -19.47 -6.62 9.67
CA GLN A 76 -18.60 -6.47 8.52
C GLN A 76 -17.45 -5.48 8.83
N CYS A 77 -17.73 -4.35 9.49
CA CYS A 77 -16.69 -3.35 9.82
C CYS A 77 -15.59 -3.92 10.73
N ARG A 78 -15.95 -4.77 11.70
CA ARG A 78 -14.97 -5.46 12.55
C ARG A 78 -14.08 -6.41 11.75
N LEU A 79 -14.68 -7.12 10.80
CA LEU A 79 -13.93 -8.01 9.92
C LEU A 79 -12.94 -7.22 9.06
N LEU A 80 -13.35 -6.06 8.52
CA LEU A 80 -12.45 -5.19 7.78
C LEU A 80 -11.25 -4.78 8.63
N SER A 81 -11.48 -4.21 9.82
CA SER A 81 -10.38 -3.78 10.71
C SER A 81 -9.45 -4.94 11.08
N PHE A 82 -10.00 -6.14 11.27
CA PHE A 82 -9.21 -7.35 11.55
C PHE A 82 -8.30 -7.75 10.39
N ILE A 83 -8.67 -7.44 9.13
CA ILE A 83 -7.89 -7.75 7.93
C ILE A 83 -6.93 -6.61 7.57
N THR A 84 -7.39 -5.36 7.62
CA THR A 84 -6.60 -4.19 7.18
C THR A 84 -5.52 -3.82 8.20
N CYS A 85 -5.76 -3.99 9.50
CA CYS A 85 -4.72 -3.74 10.52
C CYS A 85 -3.44 -4.55 10.30
N PRO A 86 -3.48 -5.89 10.18
CA PRO A 86 -2.26 -6.66 9.94
C PRO A 86 -1.66 -6.35 8.57
N LEU A 87 -2.49 -6.12 7.53
CA LEU A 87 -2.01 -5.77 6.19
C LEU A 87 -1.23 -4.44 6.18
N ALA A 88 -1.76 -3.43 6.87
CA ALA A 88 -1.09 -2.16 7.09
C ALA A 88 0.20 -2.33 7.91
N ALA A 89 0.18 -3.13 8.97
CA ALA A 89 1.35 -3.39 9.80
C ALA A 89 2.49 -4.04 9.01
N VAL A 90 2.19 -5.03 8.17
CA VAL A 90 3.19 -5.66 7.28
C VAL A 90 3.75 -4.65 6.28
N SER A 91 2.90 -3.79 5.71
CA SER A 91 3.32 -2.76 4.75
C SER A 91 4.25 -1.72 5.39
N ILE A 92 3.93 -1.28 6.60
CA ILE A 92 4.77 -0.37 7.39
C ILE A 92 6.11 -1.04 7.74
N PHE A 93 6.08 -2.28 8.19
CA PHE A 93 7.30 -3.01 8.54
C PHE A 93 8.20 -3.19 7.31
N ALA A 94 7.64 -3.60 6.18
CA ALA A 94 8.38 -3.72 4.91
C ALA A 94 9.01 -2.38 4.50
N SER A 95 8.29 -1.27 4.68
CA SER A 95 8.81 0.09 4.44
C SER A 95 10.00 0.43 5.32
N GLN A 96 9.92 0.14 6.61
CA GLN A 96 11.01 0.40 7.54
C GLN A 96 12.26 -0.41 7.19
N VAL A 97 12.10 -1.68 6.83
CA VAL A 97 13.23 -2.53 6.43
C VAL A 97 13.91 -1.99 5.17
N ILE A 98 13.15 -1.56 4.15
CA ILE A 98 13.73 -0.95 2.94
C ILE A 98 14.50 0.33 3.27
N LEU A 99 13.93 1.20 4.10
CA LEU A 99 14.58 2.45 4.52
C LEU A 99 15.87 2.16 5.29
N MET A 100 15.86 1.17 6.18
CA MET A 100 17.02 0.75 6.95
C MET A 100 18.13 0.23 6.04
N ILE A 101 17.82 -0.65 5.07
CA ILE A 101 18.79 -1.15 4.09
C ILE A 101 19.42 0.01 3.31
N ARG A 102 18.62 0.97 2.86
CA ARG A 102 19.12 2.17 2.16
C ARG A 102 20.03 3.01 3.04
N ALA A 103 19.64 3.23 4.29
CA ALA A 103 20.44 3.98 5.25
C ALA A 103 21.80 3.31 5.51
N TYR A 104 21.82 2.00 5.71
CA TYR A 104 23.07 1.23 5.86
C TYR A 104 23.94 1.29 4.61
N ALA A 105 23.36 1.13 3.42
CA ALA A 105 24.13 1.18 2.18
C ALA A 105 24.76 2.57 1.90
N MET A 106 24.14 3.65 2.40
CA MET A 106 24.73 5.00 2.34
C MET A 106 25.83 5.19 3.38
N TRP A 107 25.66 4.60 4.57
CA TRP A 107 26.64 4.67 5.64
C TRP A 107 27.93 3.89 5.30
N ASP A 108 27.80 2.71 4.69
CA ASP A 108 28.93 1.86 4.27
C ASP A 108 29.78 2.49 3.15
N ARG A 109 29.30 3.55 2.49
CA ARG A 109 30.05 4.29 1.47
C ARG A 109 30.87 5.47 2.00
N HIS A 110 30.89 5.72 3.31
CA HIS A 110 31.74 6.70 3.99
C HIS A 110 32.65 6.02 5.02
#